data_AF-C0NAC0-F1
#
_entry.id   AF-C0NAC0-F1
#
_cell.length_a   1.000
_cell.length_b   1.000
_cell.length_c   1.000
_cell.angle_alpha   90.00
_cell.angle_beta   90.00
_cell.angle_gamma   90.00
#
_symmetry.space_group_name_H-M   'P 1'
#
loop_
_entity.id
_entity.type
_entity.pdbx_description
1 polymer ?
#
loop_
_entity_poly.entity_id
_entity_poly.type
_entity_poly.pdbx_seq_one_letter_code
_entity_poly.pdbx_strand_id
1 'polypeptide(L)'
;MGDVNFGTEKDEESYDPAAREAEQKEMAILLSKVNVSALLSRASSLRDGVPCSLTRPLQYDRSARSSVMGGMNYHIEIQFQDGLSWLARIRRLNATSPPPDLRAYIMCSEVATLQFLSKTKIPVPKVFDYNLDEKNPIGVGYILMEKMAGRSLRWSLLSAEQKRKVMSQLADIYIELQRFPFDLMGSLDQPGTERVGFFARESLTDYKNSHMLPMGPFPSSREYLLASIQLTLDLIMREECFSPRAIDAYLVHRFLLDSVSKKIFCPGRADGRFYLRHADNKGDHILIDDEYNITGIVDWEWAHTDVKSAAFNSPVMLLPVADFYDGKNQLGEDEVVFAQLLEDKGHEGLAEIVREGRILHRFEFCHGYDVADWEGFLGIFQGLRKALGVDGDLEWETWREKALSNYRDDDQLKKLLLAGDLSSTYG
;
A
#
# COMPACT_ATOMS: atom_id res chain seq x y z
N MET A 1 39.95 9.98 -9.78
CA MET A 1 38.77 9.61 -8.98
C MET A 1 38.00 10.89 -8.81
N GLY A 2 37.10 11.17 -9.75
CA GLY A 2 36.28 12.37 -9.75
C GLY A 2 35.15 12.20 -8.73
N ASP A 3 34.93 13.25 -7.96
CA ASP A 3 33.85 13.35 -6.99
C ASP A 3 32.50 13.18 -7.69
N VAL A 4 31.85 12.04 -7.48
CA VAL A 4 30.41 11.92 -7.67
C VAL A 4 29.79 12.69 -6.51
N ASN A 5 29.46 13.94 -6.79
CA ASN A 5 28.80 14.85 -5.86
C ASN A 5 27.37 14.35 -5.63
N PHE A 6 27.21 13.43 -4.67
CA PHE A 6 25.92 13.09 -4.11
C PHE A 6 25.32 14.38 -3.53
N GLY A 7 24.04 14.66 -3.86
CA GLY A 7 23.34 15.89 -3.55
C GLY A 7 23.77 16.50 -2.21
N THR A 8 24.41 17.66 -2.29
CA THR A 8 24.92 18.36 -1.10
C THR A 8 23.75 18.79 -0.22
N GLU A 9 23.94 18.91 1.11
CA GLU A 9 22.95 19.43 2.08
C GLU A 9 22.22 20.72 1.63
N LYS A 10 22.80 21.50 0.70
CA LYS A 10 22.17 22.66 0.05
C LYS A 10 20.90 22.32 -0.73
N ASP A 11 20.80 21.13 -1.31
CA ASP A 11 19.62 20.71 -2.05
C ASP A 11 18.45 20.42 -1.10
N GLU A 12 18.72 19.81 0.07
CA GLU A 12 17.69 19.57 1.11
C GLU A 12 17.10 20.87 1.68
N GLU A 13 17.95 21.86 1.96
CA GLU A 13 17.50 23.17 2.46
C GLU A 13 16.57 23.90 1.47
N SER A 14 16.72 23.66 0.16
CA SER A 14 15.89 24.24 -0.89
C SER A 14 14.67 23.39 -1.25
N TYR A 15 14.78 22.07 -1.11
CA TYR A 15 13.76 21.10 -1.46
C TYR A 15 12.51 21.27 -0.60
N ASP A 16 12.70 21.35 0.71
CA ASP A 16 11.60 21.42 1.66
C ASP A 16 10.70 22.65 1.42
N PRO A 17 11.25 23.88 1.30
CA PRO A 17 10.47 25.05 0.88
C PRO A 17 9.77 24.89 -0.47
N ALA A 18 10.45 24.36 -1.49
CA ALA A 18 9.88 24.20 -2.83
C ALA A 18 8.75 23.18 -2.86
N ALA A 19 8.90 22.04 -2.17
CA ALA A 19 7.88 21.01 -2.02
C ALA A 19 6.63 21.56 -1.30
N ARG A 20 6.84 22.41 -0.29
CA ARG A 20 5.75 23.09 0.44
C ARG A 20 4.98 24.06 -0.46
N GLU A 21 5.70 24.84 -1.25
CA GLU A 21 5.07 25.77 -2.20
C GLU A 21 4.30 25.02 -3.28
N ALA A 22 4.86 23.91 -3.78
CA ALA A 22 4.21 23.05 -4.75
C ALA A 22 2.92 22.44 -4.19
N GLU A 23 2.94 21.90 -2.97
CA GLU A 23 1.74 21.37 -2.29
C GLU A 23 0.69 22.47 -2.08
N GLN A 24 1.10 23.68 -1.70
CA GLN A 24 0.17 24.79 -1.52
C GLN A 24 -0.51 25.20 -2.84
N LYS A 25 0.25 25.25 -3.95
CA LYS A 25 -0.30 25.53 -5.30
C LYS A 25 -1.22 24.40 -5.76
N GLU A 26 -0.82 23.16 -5.57
CA GLU A 26 -1.61 21.95 -5.87
C GLU A 26 -2.98 22.02 -5.19
N MET A 27 -2.99 22.26 -3.88
CA MET A 27 -4.21 22.32 -3.08
C MET A 27 -5.08 23.52 -3.47
N ALA A 28 -4.48 24.69 -3.72
CA ALA A 28 -5.23 25.85 -4.20
C ALA A 28 -5.98 25.55 -5.52
N ILE A 29 -5.31 24.89 -6.47
CA ILE A 29 -5.92 24.47 -7.74
C ILE A 29 -7.03 23.45 -7.49
N LEU A 30 -6.77 22.39 -6.71
CA LEU A 30 -7.77 21.35 -6.44
C LEU A 30 -9.03 21.94 -5.78
N LEU A 31 -8.85 22.72 -4.71
CA LEU A 31 -9.98 23.29 -3.96
C LEU A 31 -10.75 24.33 -4.79
N SER A 32 -10.09 25.04 -5.70
CA SER A 32 -10.78 25.99 -6.61
C SER A 32 -11.75 25.33 -7.58
N LYS A 33 -11.57 24.03 -7.88
CA LYS A 33 -12.47 23.27 -8.76
C LYS A 33 -13.74 22.82 -8.05
N VAL A 34 -13.73 22.74 -6.73
CA VAL A 34 -14.83 22.18 -5.95
C VAL A 34 -15.97 23.21 -5.85
N ASN A 35 -17.10 22.90 -6.49
CA ASN A 35 -18.33 23.63 -6.28
C ASN A 35 -18.96 23.23 -4.93
N VAL A 36 -18.64 23.98 -3.89
CA VAL A 36 -19.14 23.75 -2.52
C VAL A 36 -20.67 23.74 -2.44
N SER A 37 -21.35 24.61 -3.20
CA SER A 37 -22.82 24.65 -3.20
C SER A 37 -23.41 23.36 -3.76
N ALA A 38 -22.85 22.84 -4.87
CA ALA A 38 -23.27 21.56 -5.44
C ALA A 38 -22.97 20.38 -4.48
N LEU A 39 -21.82 20.42 -3.80
CA LEU A 39 -21.44 19.38 -2.83
C LEU A 39 -22.42 19.30 -1.66
N LEU A 40 -22.70 20.45 -1.03
CA LEU A 40 -23.64 20.55 0.09
C LEU A 40 -25.07 20.23 -0.35
N SER A 41 -25.49 20.70 -1.53
CA SER A 41 -26.80 20.37 -2.08
C SER A 41 -26.95 18.87 -2.31
N ARG A 42 -25.93 18.20 -2.87
CA ARG A 42 -25.93 16.75 -3.06
C ARG A 42 -25.99 16.01 -1.73
N ALA A 43 -25.13 16.35 -0.78
CA ALA A 43 -25.11 15.74 0.55
C ALA A 43 -26.45 15.90 1.29
N SER A 44 -27.02 17.11 1.27
CA SER A 44 -28.34 17.39 1.85
C SER A 44 -29.45 16.60 1.17
N SER A 45 -29.44 16.50 -0.17
CA SER A 45 -30.44 15.73 -0.93
C SER A 45 -30.43 14.24 -0.59
N LEU A 46 -29.25 13.67 -0.31
CA LEU A 46 -29.09 12.27 0.12
C LEU A 46 -29.59 12.02 1.55
N ARG A 47 -29.87 13.09 2.31
CA ARG A 47 -30.42 13.05 3.67
C ARG A 47 -31.75 13.77 3.75
N ASP A 48 -32.61 13.60 2.75
CA ASP A 48 -33.99 14.13 2.73
C ASP A 48 -34.08 15.66 2.99
N GLY A 49 -33.05 16.41 2.59
CA GLY A 49 -33.01 17.87 2.71
C GLY A 49 -32.51 18.40 4.06
N VAL A 50 -31.94 17.57 4.94
CA VAL A 50 -31.28 18.05 6.16
C VAL A 50 -30.17 19.05 5.79
N PRO A 51 -30.19 20.29 6.30
CA PRO A 51 -29.17 21.28 5.95
C PRO A 51 -27.80 20.87 6.48
N CYS A 52 -26.75 21.21 5.73
CA CYS A 52 -25.37 20.93 6.09
C CYS A 52 -24.44 22.06 5.66
N SER A 53 -23.30 22.14 6.33
CA SER A 53 -22.22 23.10 6.05
C SER A 53 -20.87 22.44 6.14
N LEU A 54 -19.85 23.08 5.57
CA LEU A 54 -18.47 22.69 5.82
C LEU A 54 -18.08 23.07 7.25
N THR A 55 -17.31 22.23 7.94
CA THR A 55 -16.79 22.56 9.29
C THR A 55 -15.67 23.59 9.25
N ARG A 56 -15.03 23.75 8.09
CA ARG A 56 -13.92 24.67 7.85
C ARG A 56 -14.08 25.35 6.48
N PRO A 57 -13.59 26.58 6.31
CA PRO A 57 -13.48 27.19 4.99
C PRO A 57 -12.69 26.28 4.05
N LEU A 58 -13.09 26.22 2.77
CA LEU A 58 -12.39 25.42 1.77
C LEU A 58 -11.12 26.15 1.28
N GLN A 59 -10.18 26.35 2.19
CA GLN A 59 -8.89 26.97 1.97
C GLN A 59 -7.81 26.09 2.60
N TYR A 60 -6.76 25.81 1.85
CA TYR A 60 -5.68 24.97 2.35
C TYR A 60 -4.92 25.69 3.47
N ASP A 61 -4.93 25.07 4.65
CA ASP A 61 -4.11 25.45 5.80
C ASP A 61 -3.18 24.28 6.13
N ARG A 62 -1.87 24.53 5.97
CA ARG A 62 -0.84 23.53 6.22
C ARG A 62 -0.81 23.07 7.68
N SER A 63 -1.22 23.91 8.63
CA SER A 63 -1.31 23.52 10.05
C SER A 63 -2.37 22.43 10.28
N ALA A 64 -3.37 22.35 9.40
CA ALA A 64 -4.43 21.36 9.42
C ALA A 64 -4.15 20.13 8.54
N ARG A 65 -3.01 20.08 7.83
CA ARG A 65 -2.68 19.07 6.80
C ARG A 65 -2.97 17.64 7.27
N SER A 66 -2.45 17.24 8.42
CA SER A 66 -2.62 15.87 8.95
C SER A 66 -4.05 15.52 9.34
N SER A 67 -4.95 16.50 9.43
CA SER A 67 -6.37 16.29 9.80
C SER A 67 -7.30 16.30 8.59
N VAL A 68 -6.85 16.80 7.43
CA VAL A 68 -7.70 16.98 6.24
C VAL A 68 -7.16 16.27 5.01
N MET A 69 -5.95 15.71 5.05
CA MET A 69 -5.37 15.00 3.91
C MET A 69 -4.35 13.94 4.31
N GLY A 70 -4.34 12.88 3.51
CA GLY A 70 -3.28 11.87 3.49
C GLY A 70 -2.30 12.09 2.35
N GLY A 71 -1.51 11.06 2.03
CA GLY A 71 -0.60 11.09 0.88
C GLY A 71 -1.33 11.34 -0.44
N MET A 72 -2.47 10.68 -0.64
CA MET A 72 -3.16 10.66 -1.93
C MET A 72 -4.50 11.39 -1.98
N ASN A 73 -5.14 11.65 -0.84
CA ASN A 73 -6.52 12.14 -0.80
C ASN A 73 -6.66 13.35 0.12
N TYR A 74 -7.57 14.25 -0.25
CA TYR A 74 -8.06 15.36 0.56
C TYR A 74 -9.49 15.05 1.00
N HIS A 75 -9.81 15.34 2.25
CA HIS A 75 -11.09 15.06 2.88
C HIS A 75 -11.78 16.36 3.29
N ILE A 76 -12.93 16.64 2.70
CA ILE A 76 -13.80 17.75 3.08
C ILE A 76 -14.82 17.23 4.09
N GLU A 77 -14.81 17.76 5.31
CA GLU A 77 -15.83 17.42 6.30
C GLU A 77 -17.10 18.24 6.10
N ILE A 78 -18.22 17.53 5.99
CA ILE A 78 -19.58 18.07 5.89
C ILE A 78 -20.30 17.74 7.18
N GLN A 79 -20.76 18.76 7.91
CA GLN A 79 -21.54 18.60 9.13
C GLN A 79 -23.00 18.95 8.87
N PHE A 80 -23.90 18.04 9.23
CA PHE A 80 -25.34 18.23 9.16
C PHE A 80 -25.86 18.88 10.44
N GLN A 81 -26.99 19.59 10.34
CA GLN A 81 -27.62 20.26 11.49
C GLN A 81 -28.03 19.33 12.63
N ASP A 82 -28.21 18.04 12.35
CA ASP A 82 -28.50 17.01 13.35
C ASP A 82 -27.24 16.46 14.06
N GLY A 83 -26.07 17.03 13.76
CA GLY A 83 -24.79 16.70 14.41
C GLY A 83 -23.99 15.58 13.74
N LEU A 84 -24.56 14.88 12.75
CA LEU A 84 -23.81 13.88 11.99
C LEU A 84 -22.79 14.54 11.05
N SER A 85 -21.65 13.87 10.83
CA SER A 85 -20.60 14.32 9.92
C SER A 85 -20.32 13.28 8.84
N TRP A 86 -20.15 13.74 7.60
CA TRP A 86 -19.66 12.98 6.46
C TRP A 86 -18.33 13.54 5.97
N LEU A 87 -17.60 12.74 5.18
CA LEU A 87 -16.43 13.15 4.42
C LEU A 87 -16.74 13.10 2.93
N ALA A 88 -16.34 14.13 2.19
CA ALA A 88 -16.10 14.03 0.77
C ALA A 88 -14.61 13.74 0.55
N ARG A 89 -14.27 12.50 0.14
CA ARG A 89 -12.92 12.08 -0.21
C ARG A 89 -12.66 12.42 -1.68
N ILE A 90 -11.61 13.20 -1.93
CA ILE A 90 -11.23 13.69 -3.25
C ILE A 90 -9.76 13.37 -3.49
N ARG A 91 -9.43 12.90 -4.69
CA ARG A 91 -8.06 12.55 -5.08
C ARG A 91 -7.21 13.80 -5.28
N ARG A 92 -6.02 13.81 -4.69
CA ARG A 92 -4.96 14.81 -4.95
C ARG A 92 -4.42 14.69 -6.37
N LEU A 93 -3.77 15.73 -6.87
CA LEU A 93 -3.18 15.73 -8.21
C LEU A 93 -1.88 16.51 -8.23
N ASN A 94 -0.77 15.78 -8.17
CA ASN A 94 0.59 16.30 -8.21
C ASN A 94 1.46 15.49 -9.19
N ALA A 95 2.76 15.78 -9.23
CA ALA A 95 3.70 15.16 -10.15
C ALA A 95 3.87 13.63 -9.99
N THR A 96 3.49 13.06 -8.83
CA THR A 96 3.58 11.61 -8.57
C THR A 96 2.24 10.90 -8.73
N SER A 97 1.18 11.63 -9.10
CA SER A 97 -0.15 11.05 -9.26
C SER A 97 -0.25 10.23 -10.55
N PRO A 98 -0.88 9.05 -10.51
CA PRO A 98 -1.04 8.24 -11.72
C PRO A 98 -1.98 8.91 -12.74
N PRO A 99 -1.99 8.42 -14.00
CA PRO A 99 -2.86 8.95 -15.03
C PRO A 99 -4.36 8.88 -14.64
N PRO A 100 -5.22 9.74 -15.25
CA PRO A 100 -6.61 9.90 -14.81
C PRO A 100 -7.46 8.63 -14.83
N ASP A 101 -7.25 7.76 -15.81
CA ASP A 101 -7.96 6.48 -15.95
C ASP A 101 -7.66 5.53 -14.80
N LEU A 102 -6.39 5.39 -14.40
CA LEU A 102 -6.01 4.59 -13.24
C LEU A 102 -6.51 5.22 -11.92
N ARG A 103 -6.47 6.54 -11.77
CA ARG A 103 -7.04 7.21 -10.58
C ARG A 103 -8.53 6.89 -10.42
N ALA A 104 -9.29 6.98 -11.50
CA ALA A 104 -10.71 6.64 -11.50
C ALA A 104 -10.93 5.15 -11.18
N TYR A 105 -10.10 4.27 -11.73
CA TYR A 105 -10.17 2.83 -11.44
C TYR A 105 -9.89 2.51 -9.96
N ILE A 106 -8.88 3.15 -9.36
CA ILE A 106 -8.55 3.04 -7.93
C ILE A 106 -9.71 3.50 -7.05
N MET A 107 -10.28 4.67 -7.33
CA MET A 107 -11.43 5.16 -6.55
C MET A 107 -12.66 4.27 -6.72
N CYS A 108 -12.90 3.73 -7.92
CA CYS A 108 -13.98 2.78 -8.15
C CYS A 108 -13.79 1.50 -7.33
N SER A 109 -12.55 1.00 -7.27
CA SER A 109 -12.19 -0.15 -6.44
C SER A 109 -12.36 0.09 -4.94
N GLU A 110 -12.01 1.29 -4.47
CA GLU A 110 -12.25 1.69 -3.07
C GLU A 110 -13.74 1.65 -2.73
N VAL A 111 -14.60 2.21 -3.60
CA VAL A 111 -16.06 2.18 -3.43
C VAL A 111 -16.59 0.75 -3.41
N ALA A 112 -16.17 -0.09 -4.36
CA ALA A 112 -16.59 -1.49 -4.43
C ALA A 112 -16.21 -2.25 -3.15
N THR A 113 -14.99 -2.02 -2.66
CA THR A 113 -14.48 -2.63 -1.43
C THR A 113 -15.26 -2.19 -0.20
N LEU A 114 -15.50 -0.88 -0.01
CA LEU A 114 -16.28 -0.37 1.11
C LEU A 114 -17.73 -0.87 1.08
N GLN A 115 -18.35 -0.93 -0.10
CA GLN A 115 -19.69 -1.47 -0.25
C GLN A 115 -19.76 -2.97 0.08
N PHE A 116 -18.76 -3.75 -0.31
CA PHE A 116 -18.64 -5.14 0.10
C PHE A 116 -18.50 -5.26 1.63
N LEU A 117 -17.54 -4.53 2.22
CA LEU A 117 -17.25 -4.57 3.65
C LEU A 117 -18.40 -4.07 4.53
N SER A 118 -19.23 -3.15 4.03
CA SER A 118 -20.42 -2.65 4.74
C SER A 118 -21.45 -3.73 5.07
N LYS A 119 -21.36 -4.90 4.44
CA LYS A 119 -22.21 -6.07 4.68
C LYS A 119 -21.61 -7.03 5.73
N THR A 120 -20.41 -6.73 6.23
CA THR A 120 -19.66 -7.53 7.21
C THR A 120 -19.72 -6.89 8.59
N LYS A 121 -19.10 -7.50 9.60
CA LYS A 121 -18.96 -6.91 10.95
C LYS A 121 -17.80 -5.92 11.08
N ILE A 122 -17.02 -5.71 10.03
CA ILE A 122 -15.82 -4.87 10.10
C ILE A 122 -16.26 -3.40 10.15
N PRO A 123 -15.77 -2.60 11.11
CA PRO A 123 -16.14 -1.20 11.20
C PRO A 123 -15.48 -0.44 10.05
N VAL A 124 -16.23 -0.16 8.98
CA VAL A 124 -15.76 0.59 7.81
C VAL A 124 -16.70 1.77 7.53
N PRO A 125 -16.19 2.84 6.88
CA PRO A 125 -17.05 3.93 6.44
C PRO A 125 -18.14 3.46 5.49
N LYS A 126 -19.39 3.83 5.76
CA LYS A 126 -20.46 3.67 4.78
C LYS A 126 -20.29 4.66 3.63
N VAL A 127 -20.37 4.17 2.38
CA VAL A 127 -20.45 5.02 1.18
C VAL A 127 -21.91 5.44 0.97
N PHE A 128 -22.15 6.74 0.84
CA PHE A 128 -23.47 7.32 0.57
C PHE A 128 -23.67 7.63 -0.90
N ASP A 129 -22.63 8.11 -1.58
CA ASP A 129 -22.66 8.46 -2.99
C ASP A 129 -21.24 8.59 -3.54
N TYR A 130 -21.09 8.51 -4.86
CA TYR A 130 -19.81 8.75 -5.52
C TYR A 130 -20.06 9.18 -6.97
N ASN A 131 -19.18 10.02 -7.50
CA ASN A 131 -19.15 10.31 -8.92
C ASN A 131 -17.71 10.63 -9.31
N LEU A 132 -17.15 9.82 -10.21
CA LEU A 132 -15.74 9.88 -10.60
C LEU A 132 -15.52 10.68 -11.90
N ASP A 133 -16.59 11.06 -12.60
CA ASP A 133 -16.49 11.96 -13.75
C ASP A 133 -16.29 13.40 -13.26
N GLU A 134 -15.14 14.00 -13.55
CA GLU A 134 -14.85 15.39 -13.15
C GLU A 134 -15.83 16.42 -13.76
N LYS A 135 -16.63 16.06 -14.76
CA LYS A 135 -17.69 16.91 -15.34
C LYS A 135 -18.95 16.97 -14.48
N ASN A 136 -19.02 16.22 -13.38
CA ASN A 136 -20.15 16.28 -12.48
C ASN A 136 -20.30 17.69 -11.84
N PRO A 137 -21.47 18.06 -11.31
CA PRO A 137 -21.73 19.42 -10.80
C PRO A 137 -20.78 19.91 -9.69
N ILE A 138 -20.11 19.00 -8.96
CA ILE A 138 -19.13 19.33 -7.91
C ILE A 138 -17.78 19.70 -8.52
N GLY A 139 -17.49 19.31 -9.77
CA GLY A 139 -16.30 19.71 -10.53
C GLY A 139 -15.05 18.85 -10.28
N VAL A 140 -15.15 17.84 -9.42
CA VAL A 140 -14.07 16.88 -9.11
C VAL A 140 -14.65 15.50 -8.89
N GLY A 141 -13.86 14.44 -9.13
CA GLY A 141 -14.21 13.09 -8.71
C GLY A 141 -14.26 12.97 -7.18
N TYR A 142 -15.31 12.37 -6.63
CA TYR A 142 -15.51 12.29 -5.19
C TYR A 142 -16.16 10.98 -4.73
N ILE A 143 -15.95 10.67 -3.45
CA ILE A 143 -16.72 9.70 -2.66
C ILE A 143 -17.31 10.45 -1.46
N LEU A 144 -18.63 10.44 -1.31
CA LEU A 144 -19.33 10.87 -0.10
C LEU A 144 -19.48 9.67 0.82
N MET A 145 -18.87 9.73 2.00
CA MET A 145 -18.77 8.61 2.93
C MET A 145 -18.90 9.07 4.38
N GLU A 146 -19.15 8.12 5.27
CA GLU A 146 -19.22 8.33 6.71
C GLU A 146 -17.90 8.85 7.29
N LYS A 147 -17.98 9.82 8.21
CA LYS A 147 -16.84 10.19 9.05
C LYS A 147 -16.83 9.26 10.26
N MET A 148 -15.88 8.34 10.28
CA MET A 148 -15.68 7.44 11.42
C MET A 148 -15.22 8.23 12.67
N ALA A 149 -15.66 7.79 13.84
CA ALA A 149 -15.21 8.35 15.12
C ALA A 149 -13.78 7.88 15.47
N GLY A 150 -13.16 8.54 16.44
CA GLY A 150 -11.85 8.17 16.96
C GLY A 150 -10.67 8.90 16.30
N ARG A 151 -9.46 8.42 16.59
CA ARG A 151 -8.18 8.94 16.09
C ARG A 151 -7.34 7.81 15.49
N SER A 152 -6.46 8.15 14.55
CA SER A 152 -5.47 7.20 14.03
C SER A 152 -4.61 6.62 15.15
N LEU A 153 -4.46 5.30 15.11
CA LEU A 153 -3.63 4.54 16.02
C LEU A 153 -2.16 4.94 15.85
N ARG A 154 -1.49 5.18 16.99
CA ARG A 154 -0.04 5.42 17.06
C ARG A 154 0.60 4.29 17.87
N TRP A 155 0.91 3.19 17.20
CA TRP A 155 1.33 1.93 17.83
C TRP A 155 2.45 2.08 18.87
N SER A 156 3.44 2.92 18.58
CA SER A 156 4.59 3.16 19.46
C SER A 156 4.26 3.86 20.78
N LEU A 157 3.08 4.48 20.89
CA LEU A 157 2.65 5.20 22.10
C LEU A 157 1.78 4.34 23.03
N LEU A 158 1.43 3.11 22.62
CA LEU A 158 0.56 2.23 23.41
C LEU A 158 1.35 1.45 24.46
N SER A 159 0.75 1.28 25.64
CA SER A 159 1.22 0.32 26.63
C SER A 159 1.00 -1.13 26.14
N ALA A 160 1.67 -2.11 26.77
CA ALA A 160 1.50 -3.52 26.44
C ALA A 160 0.03 -4.00 26.57
N GLU A 161 -0.70 -3.50 27.58
CA GLU A 161 -2.13 -3.81 27.78
C GLU A 161 -2.99 -3.23 26.65
N GLN A 162 -2.74 -1.98 26.26
CA GLN A 162 -3.45 -1.33 25.16
C GLN A 162 -3.17 -2.02 23.83
N LYS A 163 -1.91 -2.38 23.56
CA LYS A 163 -1.51 -3.17 22.39
C LYS A 163 -2.25 -4.50 22.33
N ARG A 164 -2.29 -5.24 23.44
CA ARG A 164 -3.03 -6.52 23.54
C ARG A 164 -4.53 -6.33 23.24
N LYS A 165 -5.15 -5.27 23.76
CA LYS A 165 -6.56 -4.96 23.50
C LYS A 165 -6.81 -4.67 22.00
N VAL A 166 -5.97 -3.87 21.36
CA VAL A 166 -6.09 -3.56 19.92
C VAL A 166 -5.85 -4.83 19.08
N MET A 167 -4.82 -5.62 19.38
CA MET A 167 -4.54 -6.88 18.68
C MET A 167 -5.68 -7.88 18.80
N SER A 168 -6.35 -7.97 19.95
CA SER A 168 -7.49 -8.87 20.13
C SER A 168 -8.65 -8.50 19.20
N GLN A 169 -8.93 -7.20 19.03
CA GLN A 169 -9.96 -6.71 18.10
C GLN A 169 -9.53 -6.88 16.63
N LEU A 170 -8.24 -6.70 16.34
CA LEU A 170 -7.71 -6.96 14.99
C LEU A 170 -7.81 -8.45 14.63
N ALA A 171 -7.65 -9.35 15.60
CA ALA A 171 -7.87 -10.78 15.40
C ALA A 171 -9.35 -11.05 15.05
N ASP A 172 -10.30 -10.37 15.69
CA ASP A 172 -11.72 -10.48 15.32
C ASP A 172 -12.00 -10.00 13.88
N ILE A 173 -11.29 -8.97 13.41
CA ILE A 173 -11.36 -8.50 12.02
C ILE A 173 -10.80 -9.55 11.05
N TYR A 174 -9.67 -10.17 11.35
CA TYR A 174 -9.08 -11.22 10.50
C TYR A 174 -10.02 -12.42 10.40
N ILE A 175 -10.61 -12.83 11.53
CA ILE A 175 -11.58 -13.91 11.61
C ILE A 175 -12.82 -13.60 10.76
N GLU A 176 -13.33 -12.37 10.80
CA GLU A 176 -14.46 -11.97 9.96
C GLU A 176 -14.11 -11.97 8.47
N LEU A 177 -12.97 -11.37 8.08
CA LEU A 177 -12.50 -11.35 6.68
C LEU A 177 -12.31 -12.76 6.10
N GLN A 178 -11.81 -13.70 6.90
CA GLN A 178 -11.61 -15.10 6.48
C GLN A 178 -12.92 -15.78 6.02
N ARG A 179 -14.09 -15.26 6.39
CA ARG A 179 -15.38 -15.86 6.03
C ARG A 179 -15.78 -15.59 4.59
N PHE A 180 -15.06 -14.73 3.87
CA PHE A 180 -15.39 -14.28 2.53
C PHE A 180 -14.29 -14.61 1.52
N PRO A 181 -14.23 -15.87 1.04
CA PRO A 181 -13.21 -16.30 0.08
C PRO A 181 -13.58 -15.95 -1.37
N PHE A 182 -12.60 -15.54 -2.17
CA PHE A 182 -12.69 -15.21 -3.59
C PHE A 182 -11.99 -16.25 -4.46
N ASP A 183 -12.33 -16.26 -5.76
CA ASP A 183 -11.80 -17.20 -6.76
C ASP A 183 -10.59 -16.68 -7.53
N LEU A 184 -10.35 -15.36 -7.50
CA LEU A 184 -9.27 -14.70 -8.23
C LEU A 184 -8.51 -13.75 -7.31
N MET A 185 -7.25 -13.47 -7.67
CA MET A 185 -6.43 -12.38 -7.15
C MET A 185 -6.61 -11.13 -7.99
N GLY A 186 -6.78 -10.00 -7.33
CA GLY A 186 -7.04 -8.71 -7.96
C GLY A 186 -7.86 -7.82 -7.04
N SER A 187 -8.36 -6.69 -7.54
CA SER A 187 -9.18 -5.76 -6.75
C SER A 187 -10.66 -5.93 -7.04
N LEU A 188 -11.51 -5.68 -6.04
CA LEU A 188 -12.94 -5.53 -6.29
C LEU A 188 -13.13 -4.28 -7.15
N ASP A 189 -13.68 -4.41 -8.35
CA ASP A 189 -13.61 -3.31 -9.34
C ASP A 189 -14.98 -2.75 -9.75
N GLN A 190 -16.06 -3.44 -9.36
CA GLN A 190 -17.41 -3.07 -9.75
C GLN A 190 -18.31 -2.87 -8.52
N PRO A 191 -18.63 -1.59 -8.17
CA PRO A 191 -19.55 -1.25 -7.09
C PRO A 191 -20.87 -2.02 -7.17
N GLY A 192 -21.36 -2.43 -6.01
CA GLY A 192 -22.58 -3.22 -5.84
C GLY A 192 -22.42 -4.72 -6.11
N THR A 193 -21.23 -5.16 -6.54
CA THR A 193 -20.93 -6.57 -6.82
C THR A 193 -19.72 -7.06 -6.01
N GLU A 194 -19.43 -8.36 -6.11
CA GLU A 194 -18.25 -9.01 -5.52
C GLU A 194 -17.25 -9.43 -6.61
N ARG A 195 -17.30 -8.76 -7.77
CA ARG A 195 -16.43 -9.06 -8.91
C ARG A 195 -15.00 -8.63 -8.61
N VAL A 196 -14.07 -9.56 -8.78
CA VAL A 196 -12.62 -9.30 -8.75
C VAL A 196 -12.13 -9.06 -10.18
N GLY A 197 -11.55 -7.89 -10.43
CA GLY A 197 -10.93 -7.49 -11.69
C GLY A 197 -9.42 -7.30 -11.54
N PHE A 198 -8.85 -6.41 -12.36
CA PHE A 198 -7.42 -6.07 -12.30
C PHE A 198 -7.04 -5.46 -10.94
N PHE A 199 -5.77 -5.56 -10.56
CA PHE A 199 -5.25 -4.84 -9.40
C PHE A 199 -5.40 -3.33 -9.60
N ALA A 200 -6.05 -2.67 -8.64
CA ALA A 200 -6.19 -1.23 -8.61
C ALA A 200 -4.96 -0.60 -7.94
N ARG A 201 -3.81 -0.66 -8.61
CA ARG A 201 -2.52 -0.18 -8.05
C ARG A 201 -1.56 0.27 -9.14
N GLU A 202 -0.88 1.39 -8.88
CA GLU A 202 0.11 2.02 -9.76
C GLU A 202 1.32 1.11 -10.01
N SER A 203 1.86 0.49 -8.96
CA SER A 203 3.01 -0.40 -9.07
C SER A 203 2.72 -1.72 -9.82
N LEU A 204 1.46 -1.98 -10.14
CA LEU A 204 1.00 -3.16 -10.89
C LEU A 204 0.29 -2.76 -12.19
N THR A 205 0.52 -1.54 -12.68
CA THR A 205 -0.07 -1.05 -13.93
C THR A 205 1.02 -0.48 -14.84
N ASP A 206 1.14 -1.04 -16.04
CA ASP A 206 2.06 -0.53 -17.06
C ASP A 206 1.32 0.42 -18.00
N TYR A 207 2.07 1.30 -18.66
CA TYR A 207 1.55 2.18 -19.70
C TYR A 207 2.39 2.06 -20.97
N LYS A 208 1.76 1.65 -22.07
CA LYS A 208 2.41 1.60 -23.39
C LYS A 208 1.61 2.41 -24.39
N ASN A 209 2.25 3.40 -25.02
CA ASN A 209 1.61 4.30 -25.98
C ASN A 209 0.31 4.92 -25.42
N SER A 210 0.35 5.38 -24.17
CA SER A 210 -0.81 5.95 -23.45
C SER A 210 -1.98 5.00 -23.22
N HIS A 211 -1.78 3.69 -23.41
CA HIS A 211 -2.77 2.67 -23.02
C HIS A 211 -2.40 2.07 -21.66
N MET A 212 -3.36 2.10 -20.74
CA MET A 212 -3.27 1.45 -19.44
C MET A 212 -3.32 -0.07 -19.61
N LEU A 213 -2.32 -0.76 -19.05
CA LEU A 213 -2.19 -2.21 -19.04
C LEU A 213 -2.14 -2.67 -17.57
N PRO A 214 -3.30 -2.71 -16.89
CA PRO A 214 -3.35 -3.11 -15.50
C PRO A 214 -3.18 -4.63 -15.37
N MET A 215 -2.57 -5.07 -14.28
CA MET A 215 -2.26 -6.47 -14.06
C MET A 215 -3.45 -7.25 -13.47
N GLY A 216 -3.61 -8.51 -13.87
CA GLY A 216 -4.58 -9.45 -13.32
C GLY A 216 -5.91 -9.51 -14.11
N PRO A 217 -7.02 -9.92 -13.47
CA PRO A 217 -7.01 -10.77 -12.28
C PRO A 217 -6.23 -12.08 -12.54
N PHE A 218 -5.69 -12.72 -11.51
CA PHE A 218 -4.99 -14.01 -11.65
C PHE A 218 -5.70 -15.13 -10.88
N PRO A 219 -5.73 -16.36 -11.44
CA PRO A 219 -6.19 -17.54 -10.72
C PRO A 219 -5.09 -18.17 -9.85
N SER A 220 -3.87 -17.63 -9.86
CA SER A 220 -2.71 -18.21 -9.20
C SER A 220 -1.76 -17.16 -8.66
N SER A 221 -1.36 -17.32 -7.39
CA SER A 221 -0.32 -16.49 -6.76
C SER A 221 1.03 -16.62 -7.44
N ARG A 222 1.36 -17.80 -7.98
CA ARG A 222 2.61 -17.98 -8.71
C ARG A 222 2.59 -17.19 -10.01
N GLU A 223 1.48 -17.20 -10.75
CA GLU A 223 1.36 -16.41 -11.98
C GLU A 223 1.42 -14.91 -11.68
N TYR A 224 0.74 -14.45 -10.63
CA TYR A 224 0.85 -13.08 -10.13
C TYR A 224 2.29 -12.68 -9.78
N LEU A 225 2.99 -13.49 -8.97
CA LEU A 225 4.35 -13.19 -8.56
C LEU A 225 5.32 -13.15 -9.75
N LEU A 226 5.21 -14.11 -10.68
CA LEU A 226 6.04 -14.09 -11.89
C LEU A 226 5.77 -12.86 -12.76
N ALA A 227 4.50 -12.52 -12.98
CA ALA A 227 4.11 -11.36 -13.79
C ALA A 227 4.55 -10.03 -13.16
N SER A 228 4.37 -9.89 -11.83
CA SER A 228 4.74 -8.67 -11.11
C SER A 228 6.26 -8.46 -11.04
N ILE A 229 7.04 -9.50 -10.79
CA ILE A 229 8.50 -9.41 -10.83
C ILE A 229 8.99 -9.09 -12.25
N GLN A 230 8.37 -9.68 -13.28
CA GLN A 230 8.72 -9.38 -14.67
C GLN A 230 8.40 -7.93 -15.04
N LEU A 231 7.26 -7.39 -14.59
CA LEU A 231 6.94 -5.97 -14.76
C LEU A 231 8.03 -5.09 -14.14
N THR A 232 8.46 -5.40 -12.92
CA THR A 232 9.54 -4.64 -12.26
C THR A 232 10.85 -4.72 -13.04
N LEU A 233 11.24 -5.89 -13.54
CA LEU A 233 12.41 -6.03 -14.42
C LEU A 233 12.28 -5.18 -15.68
N ASP A 234 11.11 -5.18 -16.32
CA ASP A 234 10.84 -4.38 -17.52
C ASP A 234 10.88 -2.86 -17.23
N LEU A 235 10.44 -2.43 -16.04
CA LEU A 235 10.52 -1.03 -15.61
C LEU A 235 11.97 -0.60 -15.30
N ILE A 236 12.76 -1.48 -14.68
CA ILE A 236 14.21 -1.25 -14.48
C ILE A 236 14.91 -1.06 -15.82
N MET A 237 14.62 -1.93 -16.80
CA MET A 237 15.20 -1.84 -18.15
C MET A 237 14.81 -0.58 -18.91
N ARG A 238 13.70 0.06 -18.52
CA ARG A 238 13.21 1.34 -19.07
C ARG A 238 13.65 2.55 -18.26
N GLU A 239 14.44 2.34 -17.20
CA GLU A 239 14.88 3.37 -16.26
C GLU A 239 13.71 4.09 -15.54
N GLU A 240 12.53 3.47 -15.50
CA GLU A 240 11.32 4.00 -14.85
C GLU A 240 11.32 3.72 -13.34
N CYS A 241 12.16 2.80 -12.87
CA CYS A 241 12.35 2.54 -11.44
C CYS A 241 13.79 2.09 -11.13
N PHE A 242 14.20 2.26 -9.87
CA PHE A 242 15.53 1.92 -9.36
C PHE A 242 16.72 2.51 -10.14
N SER A 243 16.53 3.62 -10.87
CA SER A 243 17.56 4.22 -11.74
C SER A 243 18.94 4.39 -11.06
N PRO A 244 19.06 4.87 -9.80
CA PRO A 244 20.37 5.01 -9.14
C PRO A 244 21.13 3.69 -8.90
N ARG A 245 20.42 2.55 -8.94
CA ARG A 245 20.95 1.21 -8.61
C ARG A 245 20.40 0.13 -9.55
N ALA A 246 20.21 0.47 -10.83
CA ALA A 246 19.51 -0.38 -11.78
C ALA A 246 20.09 -1.80 -11.87
N ILE A 247 21.42 -1.94 -11.90
CA ILE A 247 22.09 -3.26 -11.92
C ILE A 247 21.78 -4.06 -10.66
N ASP A 248 21.94 -3.44 -9.47
CA ASP A 248 21.75 -4.14 -8.20
C ASP A 248 20.29 -4.56 -8.02
N ALA A 249 19.35 -3.66 -8.33
CA ALA A 249 17.92 -3.94 -8.33
C ALA A 249 17.59 -5.06 -9.31
N TYR A 250 18.16 -5.05 -10.52
CA TYR A 250 17.95 -6.11 -11.51
C TYR A 250 18.40 -7.47 -10.99
N LEU A 251 19.60 -7.56 -10.38
CA LEU A 251 20.12 -8.80 -9.81
C LEU A 251 19.21 -9.35 -8.70
N VAL A 252 18.72 -8.49 -7.81
CA VAL A 252 17.78 -8.89 -6.76
C VAL A 252 16.47 -9.40 -7.36
N HIS A 253 15.89 -8.69 -8.32
CA HIS A 253 14.63 -9.09 -8.95
C HIS A 253 14.78 -10.38 -9.78
N ARG A 254 15.94 -10.62 -10.42
CA ARG A 254 16.25 -11.90 -11.06
C ARG A 254 16.32 -13.04 -10.02
N PHE A 255 16.93 -12.79 -8.86
CA PHE A 255 16.93 -13.75 -7.75
C PHE A 255 15.51 -14.04 -7.24
N LEU A 256 14.64 -13.04 -7.12
CA LEU A 256 13.24 -13.24 -6.74
C LEU A 256 12.49 -14.06 -7.80
N LEU A 257 12.68 -13.74 -9.09
CA LEU A 257 12.03 -14.47 -10.19
C LEU A 257 12.46 -15.93 -10.20
N ASP A 258 13.75 -16.20 -10.00
CA ASP A 258 14.30 -17.55 -9.91
C ASP A 258 13.74 -18.29 -8.69
N SER A 259 13.60 -17.62 -7.56
CA SER A 259 13.05 -18.20 -6.31
C SER A 259 11.61 -18.67 -6.50
N VAL A 260 10.78 -17.89 -7.18
CA VAL A 260 9.39 -18.27 -7.52
C VAL A 260 9.35 -19.34 -8.62
N SER A 261 10.17 -19.17 -9.65
CA SER A 261 10.21 -20.07 -10.82
C SER A 261 10.61 -21.48 -10.41
N LYS A 262 11.65 -21.60 -9.59
CA LYS A 262 12.22 -22.86 -9.07
C LYS A 262 11.47 -23.40 -7.86
N LYS A 263 10.38 -22.74 -7.44
CA LYS A 263 9.56 -23.10 -6.26
C LYS A 263 10.35 -23.15 -4.94
N ILE A 264 11.44 -22.37 -4.86
CA ILE A 264 12.19 -22.14 -3.61
C ILE A 264 11.31 -21.31 -2.67
N PHE A 265 10.61 -20.31 -3.23
CA PHE A 265 9.60 -19.55 -2.53
C PHE A 265 8.19 -20.01 -2.95
N CYS A 266 7.37 -20.35 -1.96
CA CYS A 266 5.93 -20.54 -2.11
C CYS A 266 5.24 -19.73 -1.02
N PRO A 267 4.22 -18.91 -1.33
CA PRO A 267 3.69 -17.93 -0.39
C PRO A 267 2.90 -18.51 0.80
N GLY A 268 3.08 -19.77 1.20
CA GLY A 268 2.45 -20.39 2.37
C GLY A 268 1.25 -21.27 2.05
N ARG A 269 0.41 -21.54 3.07
CA ARG A 269 -0.75 -22.44 2.99
C ARG A 269 -1.82 -21.89 2.04
N ALA A 270 -1.87 -22.44 0.82
CA ALA A 270 -2.95 -22.19 -0.14
C ALA A 270 -4.09 -23.20 0.09
N ASP A 271 -5.30 -22.71 0.32
CA ASP A 271 -6.53 -23.52 0.30
C ASP A 271 -7.28 -23.40 -1.04
N GLY A 272 -6.62 -22.87 -2.07
CA GLY A 272 -7.19 -22.65 -3.40
C GLY A 272 -8.14 -21.47 -3.49
N ARG A 273 -8.22 -20.64 -2.44
CA ARG A 273 -9.02 -19.41 -2.39
C ARG A 273 -8.13 -18.20 -2.13
N PHE A 274 -8.70 -17.03 -2.41
CA PHE A 274 -8.12 -15.74 -2.11
C PHE A 274 -8.98 -14.97 -1.10
N TYR A 275 -8.39 -14.02 -0.40
CA TYR A 275 -9.04 -13.29 0.68
C TYR A 275 -8.71 -11.82 0.59
N LEU A 276 -9.67 -10.97 0.94
CA LEU A 276 -9.47 -9.53 0.92
C LEU A 276 -8.38 -9.14 1.92
N ARG A 277 -7.38 -8.41 1.44
CA ARG A 277 -6.23 -7.90 2.17
C ARG A 277 -6.26 -6.38 2.18
N HIS A 278 -6.04 -5.79 3.35
CA HIS A 278 -5.75 -4.37 3.47
C HIS A 278 -4.31 -4.10 2.99
N ALA A 279 -4.14 -3.19 2.05
CA ALA A 279 -2.83 -2.94 1.43
C ALA A 279 -1.92 -2.02 2.28
N ASP A 280 -2.50 -1.20 3.16
CA ASP A 280 -1.74 -0.35 4.08
C ASP A 280 -1.79 -0.95 5.48
N ASN A 281 -0.76 -1.69 5.91
CA ASN A 281 -0.77 -2.44 7.17
C ASN A 281 0.18 -1.87 8.24
N LYS A 282 0.52 -0.57 8.13
CA LYS A 282 1.38 0.17 9.08
C LYS A 282 0.65 0.74 10.30
N GLY A 283 -0.67 0.60 10.35
CA GLY A 283 -1.50 0.79 11.54
C GLY A 283 -2.22 2.14 11.68
N ASP A 284 -1.78 3.20 11.01
CA ASP A 284 -2.40 4.55 11.07
C ASP A 284 -3.80 4.63 10.42
N HIS A 285 -4.12 3.69 9.55
CA HIS A 285 -5.46 3.43 8.98
C HIS A 285 -6.46 2.82 9.99
N ILE A 286 -6.00 2.41 11.18
CA ILE A 286 -6.86 1.92 12.27
C ILE A 286 -7.25 3.11 13.15
N LEU A 287 -8.55 3.37 13.27
CA LEU A 287 -9.11 4.38 14.16
C LEU A 287 -9.49 3.76 15.50
N ILE A 288 -9.15 4.46 16.59
CA ILE A 288 -9.47 4.05 17.96
C ILE A 288 -10.13 5.18 18.77
N ASP A 289 -10.97 4.82 19.72
CA ASP A 289 -11.49 5.73 20.75
C ASP A 289 -10.52 5.89 21.95
N ASP A 290 -10.96 6.61 22.99
CA ASP A 290 -10.18 6.85 24.20
C ASP A 290 -9.95 5.59 25.04
N GLU A 291 -10.85 4.61 24.93
CA GLU A 291 -10.74 3.29 25.55
C GLU A 291 -9.99 2.27 24.69
N TYR A 292 -9.42 2.67 23.55
CA TYR A 292 -8.70 1.79 22.61
C TYR A 292 -9.57 0.70 21.96
N ASN A 293 -10.87 0.95 21.80
CA ASN A 293 -11.71 0.15 20.92
C ASN A 293 -11.49 0.59 19.47
N ILE A 294 -11.43 -0.36 18.52
CA ILE A 294 -11.35 -0.05 17.10
C ILE A 294 -12.71 0.48 16.65
N THR A 295 -12.72 1.74 16.21
CA THR A 295 -13.92 2.43 15.73
C THR A 295 -14.04 2.42 14.22
N GLY A 296 -12.94 2.19 13.50
CA GLY A 296 -12.95 2.17 12.03
C GLY A 296 -11.64 1.68 11.42
N ILE A 297 -11.75 1.01 10.28
CA ILE A 297 -10.64 0.67 9.38
C ILE A 297 -10.86 1.45 8.08
N VAL A 298 -9.95 2.38 7.78
CA VAL A 298 -10.06 3.30 6.63
C VAL A 298 -8.96 3.05 5.59
N ASP A 299 -8.93 3.82 4.49
CA ASP A 299 -7.90 3.76 3.44
C ASP A 299 -7.81 2.43 2.66
N TRP A 300 -8.97 1.94 2.20
CA TRP A 300 -9.12 0.73 1.40
C TRP A 300 -8.76 0.88 -0.09
N GLU A 301 -8.08 1.96 -0.49
CA GLU A 301 -7.91 2.34 -1.90
C GLU A 301 -7.11 1.33 -2.76
N TRP A 302 -6.20 0.58 -2.14
CA TRP A 302 -5.40 -0.45 -2.82
C TRP A 302 -5.74 -1.87 -2.36
N ALA A 303 -6.89 -2.03 -1.70
CA ALA A 303 -7.34 -3.33 -1.24
C ALA A 303 -7.46 -4.30 -2.41
N HIS A 304 -7.05 -5.53 -2.17
CA HIS A 304 -7.03 -6.58 -3.17
C HIS A 304 -7.18 -7.93 -2.50
N THR A 305 -7.50 -8.92 -3.30
CA THR A 305 -7.59 -10.31 -2.88
C THR A 305 -6.22 -10.97 -3.06
N ASP A 306 -5.80 -11.69 -2.03
CA ASP A 306 -4.48 -12.32 -1.96
C ASP A 306 -4.59 -13.75 -1.40
N VAL A 307 -3.52 -14.54 -1.48
CA VAL A 307 -3.50 -15.86 -0.84
C VAL A 307 -3.68 -15.72 0.66
N LYS A 308 -4.31 -16.71 1.28
CA LYS A 308 -4.67 -16.70 2.70
C LYS A 308 -3.52 -16.30 3.63
N SER A 309 -2.35 -16.87 3.41
CA SER A 309 -1.12 -16.58 4.17
C SER A 309 -0.64 -15.14 4.03
N ALA A 310 -0.93 -14.49 2.90
CA ALA A 310 -0.60 -13.08 2.67
C ALA A 310 -1.68 -12.14 3.22
N ALA A 311 -2.95 -12.50 3.00
CA ALA A 311 -4.10 -11.73 3.48
C ALA A 311 -4.17 -11.66 5.02
N PHE A 312 -3.70 -12.70 5.72
CA PHE A 312 -3.77 -12.81 7.18
C PHE A 312 -2.39 -12.90 7.86
N ASN A 313 -1.33 -12.46 7.19
CA ASN A 313 -0.01 -12.35 7.81
C ASN A 313 -0.01 -11.29 8.93
N SER A 314 1.03 -11.28 9.77
CA SER A 314 1.22 -10.19 10.74
C SER A 314 1.25 -8.83 10.02
N PRO A 315 0.52 -7.82 10.49
CA PRO A 315 0.60 -6.48 9.91
C PRO A 315 1.97 -5.87 10.23
N VAL A 316 2.49 -5.07 9.29
CA VAL A 316 3.83 -4.45 9.39
C VAL A 316 4.01 -3.66 10.68
N MET A 317 2.94 -3.09 11.24
CA MET A 317 2.99 -2.38 12.53
C MET A 317 3.47 -3.23 13.72
N LEU A 318 3.36 -4.56 13.65
CA LEU A 318 3.79 -5.49 14.71
C LEU A 318 5.23 -5.96 14.53
N LEU A 319 5.88 -5.65 13.41
CA LEU A 319 7.24 -6.10 13.16
C LEU A 319 8.23 -5.43 14.13
N PRO A 320 9.20 -6.19 14.67
CA PRO A 320 10.31 -5.60 15.40
C PRO A 320 11.24 -4.89 14.41
N VAL A 321 10.98 -3.59 14.17
CA VAL A 321 11.58 -2.84 13.04
C VAL A 321 13.11 -2.98 12.99
N ALA A 322 13.82 -2.71 14.08
CA ALA A 322 15.29 -2.80 14.10
C ALA A 322 15.78 -4.21 13.72
N ASP A 323 15.26 -5.25 14.38
CA ASP A 323 15.61 -6.64 14.08
C ASP A 323 15.22 -7.05 12.65
N PHE A 324 14.12 -6.51 12.14
CA PHE A 324 13.70 -6.73 10.77
C PHE A 324 14.75 -6.15 9.81
N TYR A 325 15.13 -4.89 9.94
CA TYR A 325 16.16 -4.31 9.07
C TYR A 325 17.54 -4.95 9.26
N ASP A 326 17.86 -5.50 10.44
CA ASP A 326 19.06 -6.32 10.69
C ASP A 326 19.06 -7.72 10.02
N GLY A 327 17.97 -8.09 9.32
CA GLY A 327 17.87 -9.39 8.67
C GLY A 327 17.56 -10.56 9.59
N LYS A 328 17.11 -10.33 10.83
CA LYS A 328 16.69 -11.38 11.78
C LYS A 328 15.31 -11.94 11.41
N ASN A 329 15.18 -13.26 11.40
CA ASN A 329 13.92 -13.93 10.98
C ASN A 329 13.05 -14.39 12.15
N GLN A 330 13.47 -14.12 13.39
CA GLN A 330 12.67 -14.41 14.58
C GLN A 330 11.49 -13.43 14.69
N LEU A 331 10.36 -13.91 15.20
CA LEU A 331 9.18 -13.08 15.46
C LEU A 331 9.46 -12.07 16.59
N GLY A 332 8.85 -10.90 16.48
CA GLY A 332 8.80 -9.93 17.56
C GLY A 332 7.77 -10.31 18.62
N GLU A 333 7.84 -9.65 19.78
CA GLU A 333 6.90 -9.88 20.90
C GLU A 333 5.44 -9.64 20.49
N ASP A 334 5.17 -8.53 19.79
CA ASP A 334 3.82 -8.16 19.35
C ASP A 334 3.24 -9.23 18.39
N GLU A 335 4.05 -9.80 17.49
CA GLU A 335 3.61 -10.88 16.59
C GLU A 335 3.30 -12.18 17.35
N VAL A 336 4.13 -12.53 18.34
CA VAL A 336 3.90 -13.72 19.18
C VAL A 336 2.59 -13.58 19.94
N VAL A 337 2.33 -12.40 20.53
CA VAL A 337 1.07 -12.12 21.22
C VAL A 337 -0.11 -12.18 20.26
N PHE A 338 0.01 -11.62 19.05
CA PHE A 338 -1.06 -11.64 18.06
C PHE A 338 -1.40 -13.07 17.61
N ALA A 339 -0.38 -13.90 17.33
CA ALA A 339 -0.58 -15.31 17.02
C ALA A 339 -1.28 -16.05 18.16
N GLN A 340 -0.86 -15.81 19.41
CA GLN A 340 -1.51 -16.43 20.57
C GLN A 340 -2.99 -16.01 20.70
N LEU A 341 -3.32 -14.73 20.46
CA LEU A 341 -4.70 -14.25 20.51
C LEU A 341 -5.58 -14.91 19.44
N LEU A 342 -5.06 -15.18 18.24
CA LEU A 342 -5.77 -15.93 17.20
C LEU A 342 -6.01 -17.38 17.62
N GLU A 343 -5.01 -18.02 18.22
CA GLU A 343 -5.11 -19.39 18.74
C GLU A 343 -6.10 -19.50 19.89
N ASP A 344 -6.05 -18.57 20.87
CA ASP A 344 -6.97 -18.51 22.00
C ASP A 344 -8.43 -18.31 21.56
N LYS A 345 -8.63 -17.66 20.40
CA LYS A 345 -9.95 -17.48 19.75
C LYS A 345 -10.36 -18.70 18.91
N GLY A 346 -9.57 -19.77 18.87
CA GLY A 346 -9.86 -21.01 18.13
C GLY A 346 -9.44 -21.01 16.66
N HIS A 347 -8.57 -20.09 16.25
CA HIS A 347 -8.10 -19.93 14.87
C HIS A 347 -6.60 -20.29 14.74
N GLU A 348 -6.24 -21.52 15.11
CA GLU A 348 -4.88 -22.06 15.03
C GLU A 348 -4.22 -21.84 13.64
N GLY A 349 -4.98 -22.07 12.55
CA GLY A 349 -4.45 -21.88 11.20
C GLY A 349 -4.07 -20.43 10.87
N LEU A 350 -4.75 -19.43 11.45
CA LEU A 350 -4.35 -18.02 11.32
C LEU A 350 -3.12 -17.72 12.20
N ALA A 351 -3.05 -18.30 13.39
CA ALA A 351 -1.89 -18.17 14.28
C ALA A 351 -0.62 -18.74 13.64
N GLU A 352 -0.71 -19.90 12.98
CA GLU A 352 0.40 -20.48 12.21
C GLU A 352 0.84 -19.60 11.04
N ILE A 353 -0.12 -19.01 10.29
CA ILE A 353 0.20 -18.06 9.21
C ILE A 353 1.04 -16.89 9.75
N VAL A 354 0.66 -16.31 10.90
CA VAL A 354 1.44 -15.24 11.54
C VAL A 354 2.83 -15.72 11.94
N ARG A 355 2.93 -16.93 12.52
CA ARG A 355 4.21 -17.47 13.01
C ARG A 355 5.20 -17.80 11.88
N GLU A 356 4.69 -18.25 10.73
CA GLU A 356 5.50 -18.65 9.57
C GLU A 356 5.68 -17.50 8.55
N GLY A 357 4.94 -16.40 8.72
CA GLY A 357 4.77 -15.36 7.71
C GLY A 357 5.97 -14.45 7.47
N ARG A 358 7.04 -14.55 8.28
CA ARG A 358 8.22 -13.68 8.15
C ARG A 358 8.86 -13.75 6.77
N ILE A 359 8.92 -14.93 6.17
CA ILE A 359 9.51 -15.11 4.83
C ILE A 359 8.73 -14.34 3.75
N LEU A 360 7.42 -14.22 3.92
CA LEU A 360 6.57 -13.48 3.00
C LEU A 360 6.78 -11.97 3.16
N HIS A 361 6.91 -11.45 4.39
CA HIS A 361 7.30 -10.03 4.59
C HIS A 361 8.64 -9.75 3.92
N ARG A 362 9.63 -10.62 4.11
CA ARG A 362 10.95 -10.49 3.48
C ARG A 362 10.83 -10.41 1.96
N PHE A 363 10.05 -11.30 1.37
CA PHE A 363 9.85 -11.34 -0.07
C PHE A 363 9.16 -10.06 -0.58
N GLU A 364 8.07 -9.64 0.07
CA GLU A 364 7.30 -8.46 -0.32
C GLU A 364 8.12 -7.17 -0.22
N PHE A 365 8.92 -7.01 0.85
CA PHE A 365 9.83 -5.89 0.96
C PHE A 365 10.91 -5.95 -0.12
N CYS A 366 11.57 -7.09 -0.36
CA CYS A 366 12.56 -7.17 -1.43
C CYS A 366 11.98 -6.89 -2.83
N HIS A 367 10.69 -7.18 -3.05
CA HIS A 367 10.02 -6.97 -4.33
C HIS A 367 9.51 -5.53 -4.53
N GLY A 368 9.07 -4.85 -3.46
CA GLY A 368 8.38 -3.56 -3.57
C GLY A 368 9.03 -2.39 -2.84
N TYR A 369 10.12 -2.60 -2.09
CA TYR A 369 10.73 -1.57 -1.26
C TYR A 369 11.56 -0.59 -2.09
N ASP A 370 11.43 0.70 -1.76
CA ASP A 370 12.24 1.76 -2.33
C ASP A 370 13.69 1.62 -1.84
N VAL A 371 14.65 1.52 -2.76
CA VAL A 371 16.09 1.40 -2.46
C VAL A 371 16.73 2.71 -1.97
N ALA A 372 15.93 3.71 -1.65
CA ALA A 372 16.37 4.96 -1.02
C ALA A 372 17.22 4.70 0.24
N ASP A 373 16.79 3.77 1.12
CA ASP A 373 17.60 3.27 2.23
C ASP A 373 18.29 1.97 1.84
N TRP A 374 19.44 2.11 1.15
CA TRP A 374 20.19 0.96 0.66
C TRP A 374 20.74 0.09 1.78
N GLU A 375 21.23 0.69 2.87
CA GLU A 375 21.83 -0.04 3.99
C GLU A 375 20.77 -0.90 4.69
N GLY A 376 19.59 -0.33 4.97
CA GLY A 376 18.46 -1.08 5.50
C GLY A 376 17.97 -2.19 4.57
N PHE A 377 17.98 -1.93 3.24
CA PHE A 377 17.60 -2.93 2.25
C PHE A 377 18.52 -4.15 2.24
N LEU A 378 19.84 -3.97 2.42
CA LEU A 378 20.80 -5.08 2.44
C LEU A 378 20.48 -6.10 3.53
N GLY A 379 20.15 -5.64 4.73
CA GLY A 379 19.77 -6.52 5.84
C GLY A 379 18.43 -7.22 5.58
N ILE A 380 17.45 -6.53 4.98
CA ILE A 380 16.20 -7.18 4.54
C ILE A 380 16.48 -8.31 3.54
N PHE A 381 17.30 -8.04 2.53
CA PHE A 381 17.62 -9.01 1.49
C PHE A 381 18.46 -10.17 2.00
N GLN A 382 19.41 -9.93 2.92
CA GLN A 382 20.13 -11.01 3.61
C GLN A 382 19.16 -11.86 4.45
N GLY A 383 18.22 -11.23 5.15
CA GLY A 383 17.16 -11.93 5.88
C GLY A 383 16.32 -12.85 4.99
N LEU A 384 15.94 -12.38 3.78
CA LEU A 384 15.24 -13.21 2.80
C LEU A 384 16.07 -14.42 2.37
N ARG A 385 17.35 -14.21 2.01
CA ARG A 385 18.27 -15.27 1.60
C ARG A 385 18.46 -16.33 2.70
N LYS A 386 18.59 -15.89 3.95
CA LYS A 386 18.63 -16.77 5.13
C LYS A 386 17.32 -17.57 5.27
N ALA A 387 16.17 -16.92 5.13
CA ALA A 387 14.86 -17.58 5.25
C ALA A 387 14.63 -18.63 4.14
N LEU A 388 15.11 -18.36 2.91
CA LEU A 388 15.03 -19.29 1.79
C LEU A 388 16.08 -20.42 1.85
N GLY A 389 17.10 -20.29 2.72
CA GLY A 389 18.24 -21.21 2.75
C GLY A 389 19.13 -21.11 1.50
N VAL A 390 19.15 -19.95 0.83
CA VAL A 390 19.93 -19.72 -0.40
C VAL A 390 20.88 -18.57 -0.18
N ASP A 391 22.17 -18.88 -0.09
CA ASP A 391 23.24 -17.89 0.07
C ASP A 391 23.08 -16.97 1.29
N GLY A 392 22.39 -17.41 2.34
CA GLY A 392 22.05 -16.57 3.51
C GLY A 392 23.25 -15.96 4.24
N ASP A 393 24.40 -16.61 4.21
CA ASP A 393 25.61 -16.17 4.93
C ASP A 393 26.56 -15.32 4.07
N LEU A 394 26.25 -15.11 2.79
CA LEU A 394 27.08 -14.26 1.94
C LEU A 394 26.80 -12.77 2.22
N GLU A 395 27.86 -12.03 2.46
CA GLU A 395 27.84 -10.56 2.45
C GLU A 395 27.50 -10.03 1.05
N TRP A 396 27.01 -8.79 0.99
CA TRP A 396 26.47 -8.20 -0.24
C TRP A 396 27.43 -8.28 -1.43
N GLU A 397 28.68 -7.83 -1.28
CA GLU A 397 29.64 -7.78 -2.40
C GLU A 397 29.94 -9.18 -2.95
N THR A 398 30.17 -10.15 -2.06
CA THR A 398 30.39 -11.55 -2.45
C THR A 398 29.17 -12.14 -3.14
N TRP A 399 27.96 -11.84 -2.63
CA TRP A 399 26.71 -12.27 -3.26
C TRP A 399 26.54 -11.61 -4.64
N ARG A 400 26.85 -10.32 -4.76
CA ARG A 400 26.73 -9.53 -5.99
C ARG A 400 27.65 -10.06 -7.08
N GLU A 401 28.92 -10.33 -6.76
CA GLU A 401 29.87 -10.96 -7.69
C GLU A 401 29.38 -12.33 -8.17
N LYS A 402 28.86 -13.15 -7.24
CA LYS A 402 28.27 -14.44 -7.57
C LYS A 402 27.04 -14.29 -8.47
N ALA A 403 26.15 -13.34 -8.17
CA ALA A 403 24.95 -13.07 -8.95
C ALA A 403 25.30 -12.60 -10.38
N LEU A 404 26.27 -11.69 -10.53
CA LEU A 404 26.79 -11.28 -11.84
C LEU A 404 27.32 -12.47 -12.64
N SER A 405 28.06 -13.38 -12.00
CA SER A 405 28.56 -14.59 -12.65
C SER A 405 27.44 -15.55 -13.06
N ASN A 406 26.45 -15.74 -12.18
CA ASN A 406 25.30 -16.63 -12.43
C ASN A 406 24.42 -16.13 -13.57
N TYR A 407 24.27 -14.81 -13.71
CA TYR A 407 23.43 -14.18 -14.73
C TYR A 407 24.23 -13.62 -15.91
N ARG A 408 25.52 -13.97 -16.06
CA ARG A 408 26.38 -13.43 -17.13
C ARG A 408 25.85 -13.61 -18.54
N ASP A 409 25.01 -14.63 -18.75
CA ASP A 409 24.43 -14.97 -20.04
C ASP A 409 23.06 -14.31 -20.28
N ASP A 410 22.51 -13.59 -19.28
CA ASP A 410 21.27 -12.83 -19.35
C ASP A 410 21.44 -11.56 -20.21
N ASP A 411 20.69 -11.47 -21.31
CA ASP A 411 20.84 -10.38 -22.29
C ASP A 411 20.40 -9.02 -21.77
N GLN A 412 19.43 -8.97 -20.85
CA GLN A 412 18.99 -7.73 -20.22
C GLN A 412 20.06 -7.21 -19.26
N LEU A 413 20.68 -8.09 -18.46
CA LEU A 413 21.81 -7.71 -17.60
C LEU A 413 23.00 -7.19 -18.42
N LYS A 414 23.35 -7.84 -19.54
CA LYS A 414 24.42 -7.37 -20.44
C LYS A 414 24.15 -5.95 -20.93
N LYS A 415 22.90 -5.62 -21.28
CA LYS A 415 22.51 -4.26 -21.72
C LYS A 415 22.67 -3.24 -20.61
N LEU A 416 22.26 -3.57 -19.37
CA LEU A 416 22.42 -2.67 -18.22
C LEU A 416 23.91 -2.39 -17.92
N LEU A 417 24.76 -3.41 -17.97
CA LEU A 417 26.20 -3.25 -17.74
C LEU A 417 26.84 -2.34 -18.79
N LEU A 418 26.48 -2.52 -20.07
CA LEU A 418 26.97 -1.66 -21.16
C LEU A 418 26.52 -0.20 -21.00
N ALA A 419 25.28 0.04 -20.56
CA ALA A 419 24.77 1.39 -20.30
C ALA A 419 25.49 2.05 -19.09
N GLY A 420 25.73 1.27 -18.04
CA GLY A 420 26.48 1.72 -16.85
C GLY A 420 27.92 2.12 -17.17
N ASP A 421 28.64 1.31 -17.94
CA ASP A 421 30.02 1.62 -18.35
C ASP A 421 30.09 2.91 -19.18
N LEU A 422 29.14 3.11 -20.10
CA LEU A 422 29.02 4.35 -20.88
C LEU A 422 28.74 5.57 -19.99
N SER A 423 27.87 5.45 -18.99
CA SER A 423 27.61 6.56 -18.06
C SER A 423 28.84 6.95 -17.24
N SER A 424 29.68 5.98 -16.87
CA SER A 424 30.92 6.22 -16.11
C SER A 424 32.07 6.82 -16.94
N THR A 425 32.02 6.68 -18.27
CA THR A 425 33.07 7.19 -19.18
C THR A 425 32.82 8.62 -19.67
N TYR A 426 31.61 9.15 -19.50
CA TYR A 426 31.23 10.52 -19.88
C TYR A 426 30.90 11.44 -18.69
N GLY A 427 31.08 10.98 -17.45
CA GLY A 427 30.82 11.73 -16.21
C GLY A 427 32.01 12.53 -15.68
#